data_AF-A0A838L0R3-F1
#
_entry.id   AF-A0A838L0R3-F1
#
_cell.length_a   1.000
_cell.length_b   1.000
_cell.length_c   1.000
_cell.angle_alpha   90.00
_cell.angle_beta   90.00
_cell.angle_gamma   90.00
#
_symmetry.space_group_name_H-M   'P 1'
#
loop_
_entity.id
_entity.type
_entity.pdbx_description
1 polymer ?
#
loop_
_entity_poly.entity_id
_entity_poly.type
_entity_poly.pdbx_seq_one_letter_code
_entity_poly.pdbx_strand_id
1 'polypeptide(L)'
;MDLSGASGELSVRRSLKTTAEGLGFGPPKNKASRRSVPLNKTAVVALRAHRKRQNEERLRTPQWRDNGLVFPNSVGKPLDHNNLYHREYKALLKKAGLAEQGFTFHSLRHTFSTTLFKRGEHPKIVQSLLGHASIVQTMDTYSHLLEDIGGDAVGGLDEAFG
;
A
#
# COMPACT_ATOMS: atom_id res chain seq x y z
N MET A 1 14.40 -4.69 -3.00
CA MET A 1 13.54 -3.69 -3.65
C MET A 1 14.45 -2.83 -4.49
N ASP A 2 14.28 -2.90 -5.81
CA ASP A 2 15.11 -2.13 -6.73
C ASP A 2 14.35 -0.85 -7.04
N LEU A 3 14.72 0.23 -6.34
CA LEU A 3 14.27 1.58 -6.66
C LEU A 3 15.12 2.09 -7.84
N SER A 4 14.66 1.88 -9.08
CA SER A 4 15.27 2.49 -10.26
C SER A 4 14.59 3.83 -10.59
N GLY A 5 15.37 4.87 -10.90
CA GLY A 5 14.89 6.13 -11.52
C GLY A 5 14.39 7.25 -10.59
N ALA A 6 14.12 8.42 -11.19
CA ALA A 6 13.61 9.64 -10.53
C ALA A 6 12.12 9.53 -10.12
N SER A 7 11.36 8.71 -10.83
CA SER A 7 10.05 8.17 -10.43
C SER A 7 10.24 6.69 -10.08
N GLY A 8 10.27 6.38 -8.79
CA GLY A 8 10.55 5.01 -8.33
C GLY A 8 9.39 4.08 -8.66
N GLU A 9 9.71 2.81 -8.91
CA GLU A 9 8.71 1.75 -9.12
C GLU A 9 8.85 0.70 -8.02
N LEU A 10 7.72 0.17 -7.52
CA LEU A 10 7.71 -0.92 -6.55
C LEU A 10 7.10 -2.17 -7.19
N SER A 11 7.91 -3.22 -7.33
CA SER A 11 7.41 -4.55 -7.71
C SER A 11 6.94 -5.36 -6.50
N VAL A 12 5.66 -5.74 -6.48
CA VAL A 12 5.11 -6.70 -5.52
C VAL A 12 5.30 -8.11 -6.08
N ARG A 13 6.20 -8.92 -5.50
CA ARG A 13 6.53 -10.27 -6.04
C ARG A 13 6.27 -11.43 -5.09
N ARG A 14 6.19 -11.16 -3.79
CA ARG A 14 6.05 -12.16 -2.72
C ARG A 14 5.16 -11.59 -1.61
N SER A 15 4.56 -12.47 -0.82
CA SER A 15 3.80 -12.11 0.39
C SER A 15 4.36 -12.85 1.59
N LEU A 16 4.45 -12.17 2.73
CA LEU A 16 4.75 -12.81 4.01
C LEU A 16 3.49 -13.50 4.54
N LYS A 17 3.64 -14.72 5.05
CA LYS A 17 2.55 -15.51 5.65
C LYS A 17 3.04 -16.14 6.96
N THR A 18 2.13 -16.36 7.87
CA THR A 18 2.36 -17.20 9.05
C THR A 18 2.27 -18.67 8.62
N THR A 19 3.29 -19.44 8.91
CA THR A 19 3.40 -20.90 8.72
C THR A 19 3.56 -21.58 10.08
N ALA A 20 3.50 -22.92 10.11
CA ALA A 20 3.74 -23.69 11.32
C ALA A 20 5.13 -23.45 11.95
N GLU A 21 6.11 -23.01 11.14
CA GLU A 21 7.49 -22.75 11.52
C GLU A 21 7.78 -21.26 11.79
N GLY A 22 6.77 -20.39 11.70
CA GLY A 22 6.88 -18.94 11.90
C GLY A 22 6.57 -18.13 10.65
N LEU A 23 7.22 -16.98 10.48
CA LEU A 23 6.96 -16.10 9.33
C LEU A 23 7.76 -16.56 8.10
N GLY A 24 7.05 -16.94 7.04
CA GLY A 24 7.63 -17.42 5.77
C GLY A 24 7.18 -16.60 4.56
N PHE A 25 8.03 -16.53 3.53
CA PHE A 25 7.67 -15.91 2.25
C PHE A 25 7.07 -16.94 1.30
N GLY A 26 5.91 -16.63 0.73
CA GLY A 26 5.30 -17.41 -0.34
C GLY A 26 5.06 -16.57 -1.59
N PRO A 27 4.82 -17.21 -2.76
CA PRO A 27 4.24 -16.49 -3.88
C PRO A 27 2.89 -15.91 -3.46
N PRO A 28 2.51 -14.74 -3.99
CA PRO A 28 1.20 -14.20 -3.73
C PRO A 28 0.13 -15.17 -4.27
N LYS A 29 -1.04 -15.21 -3.62
CA LYS A 29 -2.09 -16.20 -3.92
C LYS A 29 -2.49 -16.21 -5.41
N ASN A 30 -2.44 -15.06 -6.11
CA ASN A 30 -2.91 -14.93 -7.50
C ASN A 30 -1.86 -14.25 -8.40
N LYS A 31 -1.84 -14.56 -9.71
CA LYS A 31 -0.98 -13.88 -10.71
C LYS A 31 -1.18 -12.36 -10.70
N ALA A 32 -2.42 -11.89 -10.57
CA ALA A 32 -2.79 -10.46 -10.51
C ALA A 32 -2.16 -9.69 -9.35
N SER A 33 -1.71 -10.40 -8.30
CA SER A 33 -1.03 -9.77 -7.16
C SER A 33 0.43 -9.45 -7.47
N ARG A 34 1.03 -10.07 -8.51
CA ARG A 34 2.33 -9.67 -9.03
C ARG A 34 2.13 -8.43 -9.90
N ARG A 35 2.55 -7.28 -9.38
CA ARG A 35 2.32 -6.00 -10.07
C ARG A 35 3.45 -5.04 -9.81
N SER A 36 3.51 -4.05 -10.67
CA SER A 36 4.32 -2.86 -10.49
C SER A 36 3.45 -1.70 -10.08
N VAL A 37 3.87 -0.98 -9.05
CA VAL A 37 3.18 0.19 -8.54
C VAL A 37 4.10 1.40 -8.71
N PRO A 38 3.72 2.41 -9.51
CA PRO A 38 4.47 3.64 -9.59
C PRO A 38 4.43 4.35 -8.23
N LEU A 39 5.58 4.86 -7.80
CA LEU A 39 5.70 5.61 -6.56
C LEU A 39 5.69 7.11 -6.85
N ASN A 40 4.88 7.84 -6.10
CA ASN A 40 4.96 9.29 -6.11
C ASN A 40 6.25 9.78 -5.40
N LYS A 41 6.58 11.05 -5.59
CA LYS A 41 7.78 11.68 -5.01
C LYS A 41 7.84 11.49 -3.49
N THR A 42 6.72 11.66 -2.79
CA THR A 42 6.61 11.52 -1.34
C THR A 42 6.98 10.11 -0.87
N ALA A 43 6.47 9.07 -1.53
CA ALA A 43 6.79 7.69 -1.20
C ALA A 43 8.26 7.36 -1.46
N VAL A 44 8.83 7.86 -2.57
CA VAL A 44 10.26 7.69 -2.87
C VAL A 44 11.14 8.32 -1.79
N VAL A 45 10.82 9.54 -1.38
CA VAL A 45 11.55 10.25 -0.30
C VAL A 45 11.45 9.47 1.01
N ALA A 46 10.25 9.03 1.40
CA ALA A 46 10.03 8.25 2.61
C ALA A 46 10.83 6.93 2.61
N LEU A 47 10.84 6.20 1.48
CA LEU A 47 11.57 4.94 1.34
C LEU A 47 13.09 5.14 1.37
N ARG A 48 13.61 6.24 0.80
CA ARG A 48 15.04 6.58 0.89
C ARG A 48 15.45 6.91 2.32
N ALA A 49 14.65 7.72 3.03
CA ALA A 49 14.88 8.02 4.43
C ALA A 49 14.84 6.76 5.30
N HIS A 50 13.88 5.87 5.02
CA HIS A 50 13.78 4.57 5.67
C HIS A 50 15.03 3.70 5.43
N ARG A 51 15.49 3.59 4.17
CA ARG A 51 16.70 2.83 3.83
C ARG A 51 17.95 3.36 4.54
N LYS A 52 18.06 4.68 4.69
CA LYS A 52 19.17 5.29 5.46
C LYS A 52 19.14 4.83 6.92
N ARG A 53 18.00 4.96 7.60
CA ARG A 53 17.84 4.50 9.01
C ARG A 53 18.13 3.01 9.15
N GLN A 54 17.61 2.19 8.24
CA GLN A 54 17.84 0.75 8.22
C GLN A 54 19.34 0.42 8.12
N ASN A 55 20.10 1.13 7.27
CA ASN A 55 21.54 0.91 7.16
C ASN A 55 22.28 1.27 8.46
N GLU A 56 21.87 2.34 9.14
CA GLU A 56 22.43 2.72 10.44
C GLU A 56 22.12 1.68 11.52
N GLU A 57 20.88 1.16 11.57
CA GLU A 57 20.48 0.08 12.48
C GLU A 57 21.28 -1.20 12.20
N ARG A 58 21.47 -1.56 10.93
CA ARG A 58 22.25 -2.73 10.52
C ARG A 58 23.69 -2.65 11.01
N LEU A 59 24.33 -1.48 10.96
CA LEU A 59 25.70 -1.29 11.43
C LEU A 59 25.83 -1.39 12.96
N ARG A 60 24.74 -1.09 13.70
CA ARG A 60 24.73 -1.11 15.18
C ARG A 60 24.25 -2.43 15.77
N THR A 61 23.75 -3.37 14.96
CA THR A 61 23.16 -4.62 15.43
C THR A 61 24.01 -5.82 15.01
N PRO A 62 24.85 -6.39 15.90
CA PRO A 62 25.72 -7.53 15.57
C PRO A 62 24.96 -8.78 15.09
N GLN A 63 23.74 -9.01 15.59
CA GLN A 63 22.92 -10.17 15.25
C GLN A 63 22.05 -9.94 13.99
N TRP A 64 22.30 -8.89 13.23
CA TRP A 64 21.52 -8.55 12.06
C TRP A 64 21.54 -9.67 11.01
N ARG A 65 20.36 -10.08 10.56
CA ARG A 65 20.21 -11.05 9.46
C ARG A 65 19.79 -10.33 8.20
N ASP A 66 20.68 -10.25 7.21
CA ASP A 66 20.35 -9.60 5.94
C ASP A 66 19.48 -10.52 5.07
N ASN A 67 18.17 -10.24 5.07
CA ASN A 67 17.18 -10.94 4.25
C ASN A 67 16.75 -10.09 3.03
N GLY A 68 17.41 -8.97 2.75
CA GLY A 68 17.04 -8.06 1.65
C GLY A 68 15.66 -7.41 1.81
N LEU A 69 15.14 -7.33 3.05
CA LEU A 69 13.82 -6.78 3.34
C LEU A 69 13.85 -5.25 3.38
N VAL A 70 12.78 -4.62 2.88
CA VAL A 70 12.61 -3.16 2.98
C VAL A 70 12.21 -2.78 4.39
N PHE A 71 11.29 -3.55 5.00
CA PHE A 71 10.79 -3.33 6.35
C PHE A 71 11.11 -4.54 7.24
N PRO A 72 12.37 -4.68 7.69
CA PRO A 72 12.72 -5.69 8.68
C PRO A 72 12.32 -5.26 10.09
N ASN A 73 12.35 -6.20 11.03
CA ASN A 73 12.40 -5.91 12.46
C ASN A 73 13.82 -5.48 12.88
N SER A 74 14.02 -5.21 14.17
CA SER A 74 15.29 -4.71 14.74
C SER A 74 16.51 -5.62 14.52
N VAL A 75 16.32 -6.88 14.12
CA VAL A 75 17.39 -7.85 13.86
C VAL A 75 17.42 -8.34 12.41
N GLY A 76 16.76 -7.63 11.48
CA GLY A 76 16.79 -7.97 10.05
C GLY A 76 15.79 -9.07 9.61
N LYS A 77 14.97 -9.59 10.53
CA LYS A 77 13.95 -10.62 10.23
C LYS A 77 12.61 -9.99 9.80
N PRO A 78 11.67 -10.77 9.23
CA PRO A 78 10.34 -10.26 8.90
C PRO A 78 9.61 -9.67 10.10
N LEU A 79 8.87 -8.57 9.87
CA LEU A 79 7.96 -8.01 10.85
C LEU A 79 6.73 -8.90 11.01
N ASP A 80 6.34 -9.13 12.26
CA ASP A 80 5.06 -9.73 12.58
C ASP A 80 3.94 -8.67 12.46
N HIS A 81 2.87 -9.03 11.75
CA HIS A 81 1.77 -8.11 11.47
C HIS A 81 1.05 -7.66 12.74
N ASN A 82 0.82 -8.58 13.69
CA ASN A 82 0.10 -8.27 14.92
C ASN A 82 0.94 -7.33 15.79
N ASN A 83 2.24 -7.60 15.93
CA ASN A 83 3.14 -6.70 16.66
C ASN A 83 3.19 -5.31 16.02
N LEU A 84 3.31 -5.23 14.69
CA LEU A 84 3.31 -3.96 13.97
C LEU A 84 2.00 -3.19 14.20
N TYR A 85 0.85 -3.87 14.14
CA TYR A 85 -0.45 -3.25 14.34
C TYR A 85 -0.64 -2.75 15.77
N HIS A 86 -0.42 -3.62 16.77
CA HIS A 86 -0.73 -3.31 18.16
C HIS A 86 0.29 -2.37 18.81
N ARG A 87 1.58 -2.47 18.48
CA ARG A 87 2.63 -1.67 19.13
C ARG A 87 2.88 -0.35 18.41
N GLU A 88 3.01 -0.39 17.09
CA GLU A 88 3.41 0.79 16.32
C GLU A 88 2.19 1.54 15.77
N TYR A 89 1.31 0.84 15.05
CA TYR A 89 0.22 1.49 14.34
C TYR A 89 -0.80 2.13 15.28
N LYS A 90 -1.25 1.42 16.33
CA LYS A 90 -2.14 2.01 17.35
C LYS A 90 -1.51 3.22 18.05
N ALA A 91 -0.20 3.17 18.34
CA ALA A 91 0.50 4.31 18.93
C ALA A 91 0.54 5.52 17.98
N LEU A 92 0.74 5.29 16.68
CA LEU A 92 0.66 6.33 15.65
C LEU A 92 -0.76 6.92 15.55
N LEU A 93 -1.80 6.08 15.55
CA LEU A 93 -3.18 6.56 15.56
C LEU A 93 -3.48 7.42 16.78
N LYS A 94 -3.00 7.04 17.96
CA LYS A 94 -3.14 7.85 19.18
C LYS A 94 -2.46 9.21 19.02
N LYS A 95 -1.23 9.24 18.50
CA LYS A 95 -0.51 10.50 18.23
C LYS A 95 -1.21 11.38 17.19
N ALA A 96 -1.91 10.77 16.24
CA ALA A 96 -2.68 11.47 15.23
C ALA A 96 -4.10 11.87 15.68
N GLY A 97 -4.53 11.51 16.90
CA GLY A 97 -5.89 11.76 17.39
C GLY A 97 -6.97 10.86 16.76
N LEU A 98 -6.58 9.71 16.19
CA LEU A 98 -7.46 8.80 15.44
C LEU A 98 -7.67 7.44 16.15
N ALA A 99 -7.23 7.28 17.40
CA ALA A 99 -7.25 6.00 18.10
C ALA A 99 -8.65 5.37 18.21
N GLU A 100 -9.67 6.18 18.47
CA GLU A 100 -11.05 5.71 18.68
C GLU A 100 -11.82 5.48 17.38
N GLN A 101 -11.23 5.80 16.22
CA GLN A 101 -11.91 5.75 14.92
C GLN A 101 -11.79 4.39 14.22
N GLY A 102 -11.20 3.38 14.87
CA GLY A 102 -11.14 2.01 14.34
C GLY A 102 -10.29 1.85 13.06
N PHE A 103 -9.37 2.78 12.77
CA PHE A 103 -8.54 2.70 11.58
C PHE A 103 -7.65 1.45 11.59
N THR A 104 -7.58 0.77 10.45
CA THR A 104 -6.72 -0.39 10.22
C THR A 104 -5.73 -0.11 9.09
N PHE A 105 -4.80 -1.04 8.84
CA PHE A 105 -3.96 -0.98 7.63
C PHE A 105 -4.80 -1.06 6.34
N HIS A 106 -5.96 -1.71 6.38
CA HIS A 106 -6.87 -1.76 5.23
C HIS A 106 -7.51 -0.39 4.97
N SER A 107 -7.76 0.39 6.02
CA SER A 107 -8.26 1.77 5.90
C SER A 107 -7.31 2.65 5.08
N LEU A 108 -5.98 2.47 5.18
CA LEU A 108 -5.02 3.20 4.33
C LEU A 108 -5.21 2.88 2.84
N ARG A 109 -5.47 1.61 2.52
CA ARG A 109 -5.76 1.16 1.15
C ARG A 109 -7.09 1.73 0.65
N HIS A 110 -8.11 1.77 1.50
CA HIS A 110 -9.38 2.43 1.18
C HIS A 110 -9.17 3.91 0.89
N THR A 111 -8.48 4.66 1.77
CA THR A 111 -8.21 6.08 1.56
C THR A 111 -7.48 6.34 0.24
N PHE A 112 -6.51 5.48 -0.12
CA PHE A 112 -5.81 5.57 -1.40
C PHE A 112 -6.78 5.47 -2.59
N SER A 113 -7.63 4.44 -2.63
CA SER A 113 -8.57 4.24 -3.72
C SER A 113 -9.69 5.27 -3.75
N THR A 114 -10.28 5.63 -2.61
CA THR A 114 -11.32 6.66 -2.57
C THR A 114 -10.79 8.00 -3.07
N THR A 115 -9.54 8.34 -2.75
CA THR A 115 -8.90 9.55 -3.27
C THR A 115 -8.70 9.51 -4.79
N LEU A 116 -8.36 8.36 -5.36
CA LEU A 116 -8.24 8.21 -6.82
C LEU A 116 -9.61 8.34 -7.50
N PHE A 117 -10.64 7.69 -6.97
CA PHE A 117 -11.99 7.80 -7.52
C PHE A 117 -12.53 9.22 -7.46
N LYS A 118 -12.32 9.93 -6.35
CA LYS A 118 -12.70 11.35 -6.22
C LYS A 118 -11.96 12.28 -7.20
N ARG A 119 -10.85 11.83 -7.79
CA ARG A 119 -10.13 12.55 -8.85
C ARG A 119 -10.56 12.15 -10.26
N GLY A 120 -11.60 11.32 -10.39
CA GLY A 120 -12.09 10.83 -11.68
C GLY A 120 -11.21 9.75 -12.31
N GLU A 121 -10.32 9.12 -11.54
CA GLU A 121 -9.44 8.08 -12.09
C GLU A 121 -10.23 6.86 -12.55
N HIS A 122 -9.88 6.34 -13.73
CA HIS A 122 -10.61 5.26 -14.35
C HIS A 122 -10.58 3.99 -13.47
N PRO A 123 -11.72 3.31 -13.22
CA PRO A 123 -11.79 2.16 -12.31
C PRO A 123 -10.80 1.03 -12.63
N LYS A 124 -10.48 0.84 -13.92
CA LYS A 124 -9.47 -0.15 -14.35
C LYS A 124 -8.06 0.18 -13.88
N ILE A 125 -7.70 1.47 -13.85
CA ILE A 125 -6.40 1.93 -13.35
C ILE A 125 -6.33 1.69 -11.85
N VAL A 126 -7.36 2.09 -11.11
CA VAL A 126 -7.46 1.88 -9.66
C VAL A 126 -7.41 0.38 -9.32
N GLN A 127 -8.14 -0.47 -10.05
CA GLN A 127 -8.10 -1.93 -9.91
C GLN A 127 -6.66 -2.47 -10.05
N SER A 128 -5.95 -2.02 -11.09
CA SER A 128 -4.57 -2.44 -11.37
C SER A 128 -3.61 -2.04 -10.24
N LEU A 129 -3.67 -0.78 -9.78
CA LEU A 129 -2.84 -0.27 -8.69
C LEU A 129 -3.08 -1.03 -7.36
N LEU A 130 -4.34 -1.36 -7.09
CA LEU A 130 -4.74 -2.17 -5.93
C LEU A 130 -4.30 -3.64 -6.08
N GLY A 131 -4.28 -4.18 -7.30
CA GLY A 131 -4.05 -5.60 -7.56
C GLY A 131 -5.26 -6.47 -7.21
N HIS A 132 -6.47 -5.96 -7.38
CA HIS A 132 -7.71 -6.73 -7.23
C HIS A 132 -7.89 -7.66 -8.44
N ALA A 133 -8.21 -8.93 -8.19
CA ALA A 133 -8.37 -9.92 -9.23
C ALA A 133 -9.61 -9.66 -10.12
N SER A 134 -10.65 -9.07 -9.54
CA SER A 134 -11.87 -8.70 -10.24
C SER A 134 -12.15 -7.21 -10.12
N ILE A 135 -12.71 -6.62 -11.18
CA ILE A 135 -13.23 -5.25 -11.15
C ILE A 135 -14.41 -5.14 -10.20
N VAL A 136 -15.21 -6.20 -10.07
CA VAL A 136 -16.36 -6.30 -9.15
C VAL A 136 -15.91 -6.04 -7.71
N GLN A 137 -14.81 -6.63 -7.24
CA GLN A 137 -14.26 -6.34 -5.91
C GLN A 137 -13.94 -4.85 -5.71
N THR A 138 -13.55 -4.15 -6.77
CA THR A 138 -13.28 -2.71 -6.71
C THR A 138 -14.59 -1.92 -6.74
N MET A 139 -15.49 -2.24 -7.67
CA MET A 139 -16.75 -1.53 -7.85
C MET A 139 -17.71 -1.75 -6.67
N ASP A 140 -17.84 -2.96 -6.14
CA ASP A 140 -18.68 -3.25 -4.95
C ASP A 140 -18.22 -2.46 -3.72
N THR A 141 -16.93 -2.17 -3.63
CA THR A 141 -16.36 -1.41 -2.50
C THR A 141 -16.54 0.10 -2.66
N TYR A 142 -16.62 0.61 -3.91
CA TYR A 142 -16.51 2.04 -4.22
C TYR A 142 -17.62 2.59 -5.12
N SER A 143 -18.67 1.81 -5.40
CA SER A 143 -19.79 2.18 -6.28
C SER A 143 -20.46 3.49 -5.85
N HIS A 144 -20.66 3.68 -4.55
CA HIS A 144 -21.23 4.91 -3.97
C HIS A 144 -20.43 6.17 -4.31
N LEU A 145 -19.13 6.07 -4.62
CA LEU A 145 -18.31 7.22 -5.03
C LEU A 145 -18.43 7.53 -6.53
N LEU A 146 -18.90 6.57 -7.33
CA LEU A 146 -19.10 6.73 -8.76
C LEU A 146 -20.50 7.27 -9.09
N GLU A 147 -21.49 7.02 -8.22
CA GLU A 147 -22.84 7.59 -8.35
C GLU A 147 -22.81 9.13 -8.33
N ASP A 148 -21.96 9.74 -7.49
CA ASP A 148 -21.74 11.20 -7.46
C ASP A 148 -21.11 11.74 -8.76
N ILE A 149 -20.36 10.92 -9.50
CA ILE A 149 -19.67 11.34 -10.74
C ILE A 149 -20.62 11.27 -11.95
N GLY A 150 -21.70 10.48 -11.87
CA GLY A 150 -22.65 10.30 -12.97
C GLY A 150 -23.39 11.58 -13.38
N GLY A 151 -23.64 12.49 -12.43
CA GLY A 151 -24.27 13.79 -12.70
C GLY A 151 -23.37 14.71 -13.54
N ASP A 152 -22.08 14.79 -13.20
CA ASP A 152 -21.10 15.60 -13.93
C ASP A 152 -20.86 15.06 -15.35
N ALA A 153 -20.91 13.74 -15.55
CA ALA A 153 -20.66 13.12 -16.84
C ALA A 153 -21.74 13.46 -17.89
N VAL A 154 -23.00 13.58 -17.48
CA VAL A 154 -24.10 13.95 -18.37
C VAL A 154 -24.06 15.46 -18.69
N GLY A 155 -23.75 16.31 -17.72
CA GLY A 155 -23.58 17.75 -17.95
C GLY A 155 -22.46 18.08 -18.95
N GLY A 156 -21.38 17.29 -18.96
CA GLY A 156 -20.31 17.44 -19.95
C GLY A 156 -20.71 17.14 -21.40
N LEU A 157 -21.84 16.48 -21.64
CA LEU A 157 -22.36 16.26 -23.00
C LEU A 157 -22.86 17.57 -23.63
N ASP A 158 -23.43 18.47 -22.83
CA ASP A 158 -23.88 19.78 -23.30
C ASP A 158 -22.68 20.66 -23.69
N GLU A 159 -21.54 20.55 -23.01
CA GLU A 159 -20.30 21.25 -23.41
C GLU A 159 -19.63 20.64 -24.65
N ALA A 160 -19.82 19.33 -24.88
CA ALA A 160 -19.20 18.61 -25.99
C ALA A 160 -20.00 18.69 -27.30
N PHE A 161 -21.32 18.84 -27.20
CA PHE A 161 -22.24 18.74 -28.34
C PHE A 161 -23.27 19.88 -28.44
N GLY A 162 -23.29 20.83 -27.49
CA GLY A 162 -24.09 22.06 -27.53
C GLY A 162 -23.31 23.25 -28.09
#